data_AF-A0A1H2Z1J6-F1
#
_entry.id   AF-A0A1H2Z1J6-F1
#
_cell.length_a   1.000
_cell.length_b   1.000
_cell.length_c   1.000
_cell.angle_alpha   90.00
_cell.angle_beta   90.00
_cell.angle_gamma   90.00
#
_symmetry.space_group_name_H-M   'P 1'
#
loop_
_entity.id
_entity.type
_entity.pdbx_description
1 polymer ?
#
loop_
_entity_poly.entity_id
_entity_poly.type
_entity_poly.pdbx_seq_one_letter_code
_entity_poly.pdbx_strand_id
1 'polypeptide(L)'
;MPIPEPADPNGLRDAVKATGYTAWWWPETNEDDMYELSRAWHDAATDFTTIPVRSGEFGEAWPDPAGTLFAGQVEDIVDVTETVRLSCEQKSNHAALFADIVGAAKRDIAARVLRNSALYAWASKRPLVVHGVAAEVVRIMDDAAKSAEYLDSGVAAQFRPGDAFAEFRDVLNFMTGEMVNNSKDPRTRELIEKNRLAGFLDVLDDVRDPPENFLDIFESDDLSEKLNRSGAYAEWFELVKPGGEWDHKSWILDMTVEDNTATPIPGTSGEIRYDMWSNIHYGYVGREAGFSADDLHTGADVADYGTQGHTDPADQAAVQFGMDLHEKYGPDALTPEIVQQEIIANYDDLVRSGVIRPM
;
A
#
# COMPACT_ATOMS: atom_id res chain seq x y z
N MET A 1 10.82 18.34 -20.80
CA MET A 1 10.65 19.80 -21.01
C MET A 1 9.52 20.24 -20.12
N PRO A 2 9.60 21.42 -19.48
CA PRO A 2 8.53 21.94 -18.64
C PRO A 2 7.23 21.99 -19.43
N ILE A 3 6.14 21.51 -18.82
CA ILE A 3 4.84 21.45 -19.51
C ILE A 3 4.36 22.89 -19.71
N PRO A 4 4.21 23.36 -20.97
CA PRO A 4 3.83 24.74 -21.24
C PRO A 4 2.35 24.94 -20.93
N GLU A 5 1.97 26.19 -20.65
CA GLU A 5 0.57 26.56 -20.55
C GLU A 5 -0.21 26.15 -21.83
N PRO A 6 -1.47 25.70 -21.69
CA PRO A 6 -2.27 25.32 -22.84
C PRO A 6 -2.52 26.52 -23.77
N ALA A 7 -2.57 26.24 -25.07
CA ALA A 7 -2.99 27.22 -26.07
C ALA A 7 -4.40 27.75 -25.77
N ASP A 8 -4.65 29.02 -26.07
CA ASP A 8 -5.94 29.67 -25.84
C ASP A 8 -6.61 30.18 -27.13
N PRO A 9 -7.01 29.29 -28.05
CA PRO A 9 -7.50 29.69 -29.37
C PRO A 9 -8.79 30.53 -29.33
N ASN A 10 -9.57 30.47 -28.23
CA ASN A 10 -10.86 31.16 -28.12
C ASN A 10 -10.91 32.20 -26.98
N GLY A 11 -9.82 32.43 -26.25
CA GLY A 11 -9.76 33.35 -25.11
C GLY A 11 -10.41 32.81 -23.83
N LEU A 12 -10.65 31.49 -23.72
CA LEU A 12 -11.24 30.88 -22.53
C LEU A 12 -10.26 30.90 -21.36
N ARG A 13 -8.98 30.61 -21.61
CA ARG A 13 -7.96 30.63 -20.54
C ARG A 13 -7.86 32.04 -19.97
N ASP A 14 -7.72 33.05 -20.83
CA ASP A 14 -7.63 34.44 -20.41
C ASP A 14 -8.89 34.89 -19.63
N ALA A 15 -10.07 34.44 -20.06
CA ALA A 15 -11.31 34.69 -19.33
C ALA A 15 -11.34 34.00 -17.95
N VAL A 16 -10.85 32.75 -17.86
CA VAL A 16 -10.71 32.02 -16.59
C VAL A 16 -9.73 32.76 -15.67
N LYS A 17 -8.57 33.24 -16.16
CA LYS A 17 -7.63 34.06 -15.35
C LYS A 17 -8.31 35.29 -14.76
N ALA A 18 -9.17 35.93 -15.55
CA ALA A 18 -9.83 37.18 -15.20
C ALA A 18 -10.95 37.04 -14.15
N THR A 19 -11.37 35.82 -13.80
CA THR A 19 -12.46 35.59 -12.83
C THR A 19 -12.10 35.95 -11.39
N GLY A 20 -10.82 36.19 -11.09
CA GLY A 20 -10.38 36.64 -9.77
C GLY A 20 -10.37 35.57 -8.68
N TYR A 21 -10.50 34.29 -9.03
CA TYR A 21 -10.19 33.20 -8.09
C TYR A 21 -8.71 33.31 -7.73
N THR A 22 -8.43 33.54 -6.44
CA THR A 22 -7.09 33.78 -5.90
C THR A 22 -6.13 32.61 -6.05
N ALA A 23 -6.64 31.41 -6.33
CA ALA A 23 -5.87 30.18 -6.50
C ALA A 23 -5.42 29.92 -7.96
N TRP A 24 -5.70 30.80 -8.91
CA TRP A 24 -5.36 30.57 -10.31
C TRP A 24 -3.92 31.03 -10.62
N TRP A 25 -2.96 30.10 -10.58
CA TRP A 25 -1.58 30.29 -11.06
C TRP A 25 -1.14 29.04 -11.82
N TRP A 26 -0.53 29.20 -13.00
CA TRP A 26 0.11 28.05 -13.64
C TRP A 26 1.34 27.68 -12.83
N PRO A 27 1.51 26.42 -12.39
CA PRO A 27 2.68 26.07 -11.62
C PRO A 27 3.95 26.36 -12.41
N GLU A 28 4.82 27.24 -11.89
CA GLU A 28 6.08 27.61 -12.53
C GLU A 28 7.15 26.52 -12.38
N THR A 29 6.90 25.52 -11.54
CA THR A 29 7.74 24.34 -11.35
C THR A 29 8.13 23.74 -12.70
N ASN A 30 9.43 23.51 -12.88
CA ASN A 30 9.96 22.75 -14.00
C ASN A 30 10.11 21.29 -13.59
N GLU A 31 9.31 20.41 -14.19
CA GLU A 31 9.33 18.98 -13.89
C GLU A 31 10.69 18.34 -14.20
N ASP A 32 11.38 18.80 -15.26
CA ASP A 32 12.70 18.28 -15.61
C ASP A 32 13.74 18.59 -14.52
N ASP A 33 13.73 19.82 -13.99
CA ASP A 33 14.65 20.24 -12.92
C ASP A 33 14.38 19.44 -11.63
N MET A 34 13.11 19.10 -11.37
CA MET A 34 12.73 18.25 -10.25
C MET A 34 13.19 16.80 -10.43
N TYR A 35 13.11 16.25 -11.64
CA TYR A 35 13.71 14.94 -11.93
C TYR A 35 15.25 14.98 -11.90
N GLU A 36 15.88 16.08 -12.29
CA GLU A 36 17.33 16.28 -12.11
C GLU A 36 17.71 16.29 -10.64
N LEU A 37 16.94 17.00 -9.80
CA LEU A 37 17.11 16.99 -8.35
C LEU A 37 16.90 15.59 -7.77
N SER A 38 15.90 14.86 -8.24
CA SER A 38 15.65 13.47 -7.85
C SER A 38 16.85 12.59 -8.18
N ARG A 39 17.40 12.68 -9.40
CA ARG A 39 18.62 11.96 -9.79
C ARG A 39 19.82 12.33 -8.93
N ALA A 40 20.02 13.61 -8.64
CA ALA A 40 21.14 14.05 -7.78
C ALA A 40 21.05 13.45 -6.36
N TRP A 41 19.84 13.37 -5.79
CA TRP A 41 19.62 12.70 -4.51
C TRP A 41 19.83 11.18 -4.58
N HIS A 42 19.42 10.55 -5.69
CA HIS A 42 19.65 9.13 -5.92
C HIS A 42 21.15 8.82 -6.02
N ASP A 43 21.87 9.59 -6.85
CA ASP A 43 23.32 9.45 -7.01
C ASP A 43 24.04 9.62 -5.66
N ALA A 44 23.63 10.63 -4.88
CA ALA A 44 24.15 10.82 -3.51
C ALA A 44 23.89 9.59 -2.62
N ALA A 45 22.71 8.98 -2.68
CA ALA A 45 22.44 7.74 -1.95
C ALA A 45 23.39 6.62 -2.37
N THR A 46 23.64 6.45 -3.68
CA THR A 46 24.56 5.42 -4.16
C THR A 46 26.01 5.66 -3.74
N ASP A 47 26.41 6.92 -3.49
CA ASP A 47 27.73 7.23 -2.94
C ASP A 47 27.85 6.84 -1.45
N PHE A 48 26.74 6.74 -0.71
CA PHE A 48 26.69 6.27 0.68
C PHE A 48 26.62 4.74 0.83
N THR A 49 27.15 3.97 -0.14
CA THR A 49 27.16 2.49 -0.07
C THR A 49 27.84 1.93 1.18
N THR A 50 27.31 0.78 1.63
CA THR A 50 27.77 0.02 2.79
C THR A 50 29.27 -0.23 2.73
N ILE A 51 29.97 0.31 3.72
CA ILE A 51 31.35 -0.08 4.02
C ILE A 51 31.30 -1.61 4.23
N PRO A 52 31.97 -2.43 3.40
CA PRO A 52 31.85 -3.88 3.43
C PRO A 52 32.72 -4.45 4.56
N VAL A 53 32.56 -3.91 5.76
CA VAL A 53 33.30 -4.33 6.93
C VAL A 53 32.31 -4.74 7.99
N ARG A 54 32.33 -6.04 8.32
CA ARG A 54 31.49 -6.57 9.38
C ARG A 54 32.18 -6.29 10.71
N SER A 55 31.47 -5.76 11.69
CA SER A 55 32.01 -5.49 13.04
C SER A 55 32.71 -6.71 13.65
N GLY A 56 32.24 -7.93 13.32
CA GLY A 56 32.87 -9.20 13.70
C GLY A 56 34.30 -9.41 13.18
N GLU A 57 34.66 -8.85 12.01
CA GLU A 57 36.02 -8.98 11.44
C GLU A 57 37.07 -8.26 12.30
N PHE A 58 36.67 -7.17 12.99
CA PHE A 58 37.55 -6.47 13.92
C PHE A 58 37.72 -7.20 15.24
N GLY A 59 36.65 -7.82 15.76
CA GLY A 59 36.71 -8.61 16.99
C GLY A 59 37.62 -9.83 16.86
N GLU A 60 37.66 -10.45 15.67
CA GLU A 60 38.57 -11.57 15.38
C GLU A 60 40.01 -11.11 15.16
N ALA A 61 40.22 -9.98 14.50
CA ALA A 61 41.56 -9.42 14.25
C ALA A 61 42.19 -8.80 15.51
N TRP A 62 41.37 -8.24 16.41
CA TRP A 62 41.80 -7.54 17.61
C TRP A 62 40.93 -7.90 18.83
N PRO A 63 41.15 -9.06 19.46
CA PRO A 63 40.25 -9.61 20.48
C PRO A 63 40.43 -8.99 21.89
N ASP A 64 40.93 -7.76 21.98
CA ASP A 64 41.10 -7.06 23.25
C ASP A 64 40.02 -5.96 23.44
N PRO A 65 39.91 -5.35 24.64
CA PRO A 65 38.90 -4.32 24.88
C PRO A 65 39.01 -3.09 23.96
N ALA A 66 40.20 -2.75 23.48
CA ALA A 66 40.38 -1.64 22.54
C ALA A 66 39.84 -2.01 21.15
N GLY A 67 40.07 -3.25 20.71
CA GLY A 67 39.47 -3.77 19.47
C GLY A 67 37.94 -3.86 19.54
N THR A 68 37.36 -4.24 20.68
CA THR A 68 35.90 -4.20 20.89
C THR A 68 35.34 -2.79 20.80
N LEU A 69 35.98 -1.81 21.46
CA LEU A 69 35.57 -0.41 21.39
C LEU A 69 35.64 0.14 19.95
N PHE A 70 36.71 -0.19 19.23
CA PHE A 70 36.87 0.21 17.84
C PHE A 70 35.80 -0.41 16.93
N ALA A 71 35.50 -1.70 17.10
CA ALA A 71 34.45 -2.39 16.34
C ALA A 71 33.09 -1.72 16.52
N GLY A 72 32.72 -1.35 17.75
CA GLY A 72 31.48 -0.61 18.03
C GLY A 72 31.43 0.77 17.37
N GLN A 73 32.56 1.51 17.35
CA GLN A 73 32.61 2.79 16.64
C GLN A 73 32.45 2.65 15.13
N VAL A 74 32.95 1.55 14.53
CA VAL A 74 32.76 1.29 13.10
C VAL A 74 31.30 0.91 12.82
N GLU A 75 30.66 0.14 13.69
CA GLU A 75 29.24 -0.19 13.60
C GLU A 75 28.37 1.09 13.66
N ASP A 76 28.62 1.99 14.62
CA ASP A 76 27.95 3.30 14.69
C ASP A 76 28.09 4.10 13.38
N ILE A 77 29.28 4.09 12.76
CA ILE A 77 29.53 4.78 11.49
C ILE A 77 28.75 4.14 10.35
N VAL A 78 28.69 2.80 10.30
CA VAL A 78 27.92 2.06 9.28
C VAL A 78 26.44 2.41 9.40
N ASP A 79 25.88 2.40 10.60
CA ASP A 79 24.47 2.72 10.85
C ASP A 79 24.12 4.16 10.46
N VAL A 80 24.99 5.12 10.79
CA VAL A 80 24.81 6.52 10.39
C VAL A 80 24.87 6.66 8.87
N THR A 81 25.81 5.98 8.21
CA THR A 81 25.96 6.03 6.75
C THR A 81 24.73 5.47 6.05
N GLU A 82 24.20 4.36 6.56
CA GLU A 82 22.97 3.73 6.06
C GLU A 82 21.74 4.64 6.25
N THR A 83 21.65 5.32 7.40
CA THR A 83 20.59 6.30 7.65
C THR A 83 20.63 7.45 6.64
N VAL A 84 21.83 7.98 6.35
CA VAL A 84 22.00 9.06 5.37
C VAL A 84 21.64 8.57 3.97
N ARG A 85 22.04 7.35 3.59
CA ARG A 85 21.67 6.71 2.33
C ARG A 85 20.16 6.69 2.14
N LEU A 86 19.43 6.12 3.11
CA LEU A 86 17.97 6.01 3.07
C LEU A 86 17.29 7.38 3.00
N SER A 87 17.81 8.38 3.72
CA SER A 87 17.28 9.75 3.64
C SER A 87 17.45 10.36 2.25
N CYS A 88 18.59 10.12 1.60
CA CYS A 88 18.83 10.56 0.23
C CYS A 88 17.87 9.87 -0.76
N GLU A 89 17.62 8.57 -0.61
CA GLU A 89 16.64 7.84 -1.43
C GLU A 89 15.22 8.41 -1.26
N GLN A 90 14.82 8.71 -0.02
CA GLN A 90 13.53 9.34 0.24
C GLN A 90 13.42 10.71 -0.46
N LYS A 91 14.44 11.58 -0.34
CA LYS A 91 14.43 12.89 -1.02
C LYS A 91 14.43 12.75 -2.53
N SER A 92 15.09 11.74 -3.06
CA SER A 92 15.03 11.40 -4.49
C SER A 92 13.59 11.09 -4.92
N ASN A 93 12.91 10.21 -4.18
CA ASN A 93 11.54 9.80 -4.48
C ASN A 93 10.56 10.97 -4.36
N HIS A 94 10.68 11.79 -3.30
CA HIS A 94 9.81 12.96 -3.11
C HIS A 94 9.98 13.98 -4.25
N ALA A 95 11.21 14.22 -4.70
CA ALA A 95 11.47 15.15 -5.79
C ALA A 95 10.87 14.66 -7.13
N ALA A 96 10.95 13.35 -7.41
CA ALA A 96 10.32 12.75 -8.59
C ALA A 96 8.78 12.84 -8.50
N LEU A 97 8.21 12.44 -7.37
CA LEU A 97 6.76 12.43 -7.17
C LEU A 97 6.17 13.85 -7.21
N PHE A 98 6.87 14.84 -6.66
CA PHE A 98 6.47 16.24 -6.82
C PHE A 98 6.43 16.66 -8.30
N ALA A 99 7.40 16.22 -9.11
CA ALA A 99 7.40 16.46 -10.56
C ALA A 99 6.19 15.81 -11.24
N ASP A 100 5.84 14.58 -10.85
CA ASP A 100 4.70 13.83 -11.38
C ASP A 100 3.36 14.50 -11.05
N ILE A 101 3.15 14.90 -9.78
CA ILE A 101 1.94 15.59 -9.30
C ILE A 101 1.73 16.90 -10.08
N VAL A 102 2.77 17.74 -10.14
CA VAL A 102 2.70 19.01 -10.88
C VAL A 102 2.43 18.77 -12.36
N GLY A 103 3.14 17.79 -12.95
CA GLY A 103 2.99 17.45 -14.35
C GLY A 103 1.57 16.97 -14.69
N ALA A 104 0.98 16.14 -13.83
CA ALA A 104 -0.40 15.66 -13.95
C ALA A 104 -1.40 16.80 -13.85
N ALA A 105 -1.27 17.67 -12.84
CA ALA A 105 -2.13 18.83 -12.66
C ALA A 105 -2.12 19.75 -13.89
N LYS A 106 -0.93 20.05 -14.44
CA LYS A 106 -0.80 20.85 -15.67
C LYS A 106 -1.50 20.21 -16.86
N ARG A 107 -1.34 18.90 -17.06
CA ARG A 107 -2.00 18.16 -18.15
C ARG A 107 -3.52 18.20 -18.02
N ASP A 108 -4.04 18.05 -16.81
CA ASP A 108 -5.48 18.06 -16.55
C ASP A 108 -6.10 19.45 -16.74
N ILE A 109 -5.43 20.50 -16.26
CA ILE A 109 -5.82 21.89 -16.52
C ILE A 109 -5.84 22.14 -18.03
N ALA A 110 -4.78 21.75 -18.74
CA ALA A 110 -4.67 21.90 -20.19
C ALA A 110 -5.82 21.18 -20.92
N ALA A 111 -6.10 19.94 -20.56
CA ALA A 111 -7.19 19.16 -21.14
C ALA A 111 -8.56 19.80 -20.84
N ARG A 112 -8.77 20.34 -19.63
CA ARG A 112 -10.04 20.99 -19.26
C ARG A 112 -10.26 22.29 -20.04
N VAL A 113 -9.24 23.11 -20.19
CA VAL A 113 -9.30 24.35 -20.97
C VAL A 113 -9.58 24.03 -22.44
N LEU A 114 -8.82 23.11 -23.04
CA LEU A 114 -8.95 22.76 -24.46
C LEU A 114 -10.32 22.16 -24.79
N ARG A 115 -10.82 21.21 -23.98
CA ARG A 115 -12.15 20.59 -24.18
C ARG A 115 -13.29 21.60 -24.11
N ASN A 116 -13.18 22.62 -23.27
CA ASN A 116 -14.24 23.63 -23.10
C ASN A 116 -14.06 24.85 -24.03
N SER A 117 -12.92 24.98 -24.71
CA SER A 117 -12.61 26.15 -25.55
C SER A 117 -13.61 26.33 -26.69
N ALA A 118 -13.98 25.24 -27.38
CA ALA A 118 -14.98 25.29 -28.46
C ALA A 118 -16.39 25.60 -27.94
N LEU A 119 -16.76 25.01 -26.79
CA LEU A 119 -18.05 25.30 -26.14
C LEU A 119 -18.14 26.76 -25.70
N TYR A 120 -17.06 27.32 -25.17
CA TYR A 120 -16.97 28.72 -24.78
C TYR A 120 -17.16 29.67 -25.98
N ALA A 121 -16.53 29.38 -27.11
CA ALA A 121 -16.73 30.12 -28.35
C ALA A 121 -18.18 30.03 -28.85
N TRP A 122 -18.75 28.82 -28.88
CA TRP A 122 -20.13 28.59 -29.32
C TRP A 122 -21.17 29.24 -28.41
N ALA A 123 -20.95 29.20 -27.09
CA ALA A 123 -21.85 29.77 -26.09
C ALA A 123 -21.74 31.30 -25.99
N SER A 124 -21.19 31.98 -27.01
CA SER A 124 -20.96 33.44 -27.04
C SER A 124 -20.22 33.95 -25.81
N LYS A 125 -19.23 33.19 -25.34
CA LYS A 125 -18.37 33.57 -24.21
C LYS A 125 -19.13 33.77 -22.89
N ARG A 126 -20.21 33.00 -22.68
CA ARG A 126 -21.05 33.10 -21.48
C ARG A 126 -20.24 32.93 -20.18
N PRO A 127 -20.47 33.80 -19.17
CA PRO A 127 -19.78 33.72 -17.87
C PRO A 127 -19.89 32.35 -17.19
N LEU A 128 -21.02 31.65 -17.35
CA LEU A 128 -21.25 30.35 -16.73
C LEU A 128 -20.20 29.29 -17.14
N VAL A 129 -19.79 29.28 -18.41
CA VAL A 129 -18.77 28.35 -18.90
C VAL A 129 -17.41 28.70 -18.29
N VAL A 130 -17.10 29.99 -18.17
CA VAL A 130 -15.86 30.48 -17.56
C VAL A 130 -15.79 30.09 -16.09
N HIS A 131 -16.84 30.37 -15.31
CA HIS A 131 -16.89 30.04 -13.89
C HIS A 131 -16.84 28.54 -13.63
N GLY A 132 -17.51 27.72 -14.45
CA GLY A 132 -17.46 26.26 -14.31
C GLY A 132 -16.07 25.69 -14.57
N VAL A 133 -15.36 26.19 -15.59
CA VAL A 133 -13.98 25.78 -15.86
C VAL A 133 -13.03 26.30 -14.78
N ALA A 134 -13.21 27.54 -14.32
CA ALA A 134 -12.41 28.12 -13.24
C ALA A 134 -12.51 27.29 -11.95
N ALA A 135 -13.72 26.89 -11.54
CA ALA A 135 -13.93 26.08 -10.35
C ALA A 135 -13.23 24.72 -10.42
N GLU A 136 -13.25 24.06 -11.59
CA GLU A 136 -12.56 22.78 -11.78
C GLU A 136 -11.03 22.93 -11.79
N VAL A 137 -10.51 24.02 -12.35
CA VAL A 137 -9.07 24.29 -12.28
C VAL A 137 -8.63 24.50 -10.83
N VAL A 138 -9.39 25.27 -10.05
CA VAL A 138 -9.12 25.45 -8.61
C VAL A 138 -9.12 24.11 -7.89
N ARG A 139 -10.10 23.24 -8.16
CA ARG A 139 -10.16 21.91 -7.56
C ARG A 139 -8.93 21.06 -7.90
N ILE A 140 -8.52 21.00 -9.17
CA ILE A 140 -7.31 20.27 -9.60
C ILE A 140 -6.08 20.80 -8.86
N MET A 141 -5.97 22.12 -8.70
CA MET A 141 -4.84 22.73 -8.00
C MET A 141 -4.87 22.46 -6.50
N ASP A 142 -6.03 22.51 -5.86
CA ASP A 142 -6.18 22.16 -4.43
C ASP A 142 -5.86 20.69 -4.19
N ASP A 143 -6.30 19.80 -5.07
CA ASP A 143 -5.99 18.36 -5.00
C ASP A 143 -4.48 18.13 -5.14
N ALA A 144 -3.84 18.77 -6.13
CA ALA A 144 -2.39 18.69 -6.32
C ALA A 144 -1.59 19.31 -5.16
N ALA A 145 -2.05 20.43 -4.60
CA ALA A 145 -1.42 21.06 -3.45
C ALA A 145 -1.49 20.15 -2.21
N LYS A 146 -2.64 19.51 -1.96
CA LYS A 146 -2.77 18.51 -0.89
C LYS A 146 -1.83 17.34 -1.12
N SER A 147 -1.81 16.76 -2.31
CA SER A 147 -0.88 15.67 -2.65
C SER A 147 0.59 16.08 -2.43
N ALA A 148 0.96 17.31 -2.76
CA ALA A 148 2.30 17.84 -2.49
C ALA A 148 2.56 18.13 -1.00
N GLU A 149 1.56 18.58 -0.24
CA GLU A 149 1.65 18.72 1.22
C GLU A 149 1.83 17.36 1.91
N TYR A 150 1.22 16.29 1.39
CA TYR A 150 1.42 14.93 1.89
C TYR A 150 2.86 14.42 1.68
N LEU A 151 3.58 14.92 0.67
CA LEU A 151 5.02 14.65 0.50
C LEU A 151 5.86 15.28 1.62
N ASP A 152 5.39 16.37 2.21
CA ASP A 152 6.08 17.11 3.29
C ASP A 152 5.61 16.66 4.68
N SER A 153 4.34 16.28 4.84
CA SER A 153 3.82 15.71 6.09
C SER A 153 4.43 14.36 6.42
N GLY A 154 4.85 13.58 5.41
CA GLY A 154 5.71 12.40 5.59
C GLY A 154 7.08 12.71 6.21
N VAL A 155 7.50 13.98 6.26
CA VAL A 155 8.74 14.44 6.94
C VAL A 155 8.43 15.08 8.29
N ALA A 156 7.28 15.73 8.45
CA ALA A 156 6.89 16.43 9.68
C ALA A 156 6.14 15.58 10.71
N ALA A 157 5.51 14.48 10.30
CA ALA A 157 4.80 13.54 11.18
C ALA A 157 5.68 12.38 11.69
N GLN A 158 6.95 12.31 11.26
CA GLN A 158 7.95 11.43 11.86
C GLN A 158 8.48 12.05 13.16
N PHE A 159 7.65 12.02 14.21
CA PHE A 159 8.04 12.34 15.58
C PHE A 159 8.97 11.28 16.21
N ARG A 160 9.69 10.53 15.37
CA ARG A 160 10.91 9.81 15.72
C ARG A 160 11.96 10.17 14.67
N PRO A 161 13.11 10.75 15.05
CA PRO A 161 14.24 10.83 14.14
C PRO A 161 14.65 9.39 13.79
N GLY A 162 14.28 8.93 12.59
CA GLY A 162 14.60 7.58 12.10
C GLY A 162 13.51 6.99 11.20
N ASP A 163 13.80 6.98 9.90
CA ASP A 163 13.29 6.05 8.87
C ASP A 163 11.85 6.22 8.34
N ALA A 164 11.75 6.73 7.12
CA ALA A 164 10.49 6.93 6.40
C ALA A 164 9.83 5.69 5.81
N PHE A 165 10.54 4.57 5.84
CA PHE A 165 10.01 3.26 5.53
C PHE A 165 9.88 2.41 6.77
N ALA A 166 10.05 2.98 7.97
CA ALA A 166 9.84 2.28 9.23
C ALA A 166 8.45 1.68 9.29
N GLU A 167 7.41 2.41 8.87
CA GLU A 167 6.03 1.88 8.87
C GLU A 167 5.87 0.67 7.95
N PHE A 168 6.35 0.76 6.71
CA PHE A 168 6.33 -0.37 5.79
C PHE A 168 7.12 -1.56 6.34
N ARG A 169 8.34 -1.30 6.86
CA ARG A 169 9.19 -2.35 7.42
C ARG A 169 8.57 -2.97 8.67
N ASP A 170 7.98 -2.17 9.55
CA ASP A 170 7.37 -2.64 10.79
C ASP A 170 6.15 -3.49 10.46
N VAL A 171 5.27 -3.03 9.57
CA VAL A 171 4.12 -3.80 9.09
C VAL A 171 4.57 -5.07 8.37
N LEU A 172 5.56 -4.99 7.47
CA LEU A 172 6.10 -6.15 6.77
C LEU A 172 6.67 -7.19 7.74
N ASN A 173 7.47 -6.75 8.72
CA ASN A 173 8.06 -7.62 9.74
C ASN A 173 6.98 -8.27 10.60
N PHE A 174 6.02 -7.47 11.07
CA PHE A 174 4.90 -7.95 11.87
C PHE A 174 4.08 -8.97 11.11
N MET A 175 3.64 -8.65 9.90
CA MET A 175 2.76 -9.51 9.10
C MET A 175 3.47 -10.77 8.61
N THR A 176 4.77 -10.69 8.29
CA THR A 176 5.56 -11.89 8.01
C THR A 176 5.70 -12.77 9.25
N GLY A 177 5.92 -12.15 10.41
CA GLY A 177 5.91 -12.83 11.70
C GLY A 177 4.60 -13.54 11.97
N GLU A 178 3.46 -12.87 11.76
CA GLU A 178 2.12 -13.45 11.91
C GLU A 178 1.90 -14.62 10.94
N MET A 179 2.30 -14.50 9.67
CA MET A 179 2.22 -15.60 8.71
C MET A 179 3.00 -16.82 9.19
N VAL A 180 4.24 -16.63 9.67
CA VAL A 180 5.10 -17.73 10.15
C VAL A 180 4.59 -18.32 11.47
N ASN A 181 4.21 -17.48 12.42
CA ASN A 181 3.77 -17.88 13.75
C ASN A 181 2.43 -18.60 13.69
N ASN A 182 1.45 -18.03 12.99
CA ASN A 182 0.11 -18.60 12.90
C ASN A 182 0.13 -19.89 12.06
N SER A 183 1.03 -20.00 11.08
CA SER A 183 1.29 -21.28 10.40
C SER A 183 1.74 -22.41 11.36
N LYS A 184 2.50 -22.05 12.40
CA LYS A 184 3.08 -23.00 13.37
C LYS A 184 2.23 -23.21 14.61
N ASP A 185 1.14 -22.43 14.75
CA ASP A 185 0.21 -22.47 15.86
C ASP A 185 -0.42 -23.88 15.99
N PRO A 186 -0.52 -24.45 17.21
CA PRO A 186 -1.24 -25.70 17.44
C PRO A 186 -2.66 -25.72 16.84
N ARG A 187 -3.37 -24.60 16.86
CA ARG A 187 -4.72 -24.46 16.26
C ARG A 187 -4.68 -24.70 14.75
N THR A 188 -3.66 -24.19 14.05
CA THR A 188 -3.48 -24.46 12.62
C THR A 188 -3.26 -25.94 12.34
N ARG A 189 -2.53 -26.66 13.20
CA ARG A 189 -2.41 -28.12 13.08
C ARG A 189 -3.74 -28.84 13.32
N GLU A 190 -4.53 -28.38 14.28
CA GLU A 190 -5.87 -28.92 14.52
C GLU A 190 -6.80 -28.68 13.33
N LEU A 191 -6.72 -27.51 12.69
CA LEU A 191 -7.44 -27.20 11.45
C LEU A 191 -7.06 -28.16 10.32
N ILE A 192 -5.76 -28.44 10.11
CA ILE A 192 -5.30 -29.42 9.11
C ILE A 192 -5.89 -30.81 9.37
N GLU A 193 -5.92 -31.27 10.62
CA GLU A 193 -6.49 -32.57 10.99
C GLU A 193 -7.99 -32.63 10.70
N LYS A 194 -8.72 -31.53 10.95
CA LYS A 194 -10.17 -31.42 10.74
C LYS A 194 -10.53 -31.22 9.25
N ASN A 195 -9.71 -30.50 8.47
CA ASN A 195 -9.90 -30.27 7.03
C ASN A 195 -9.77 -31.54 6.18
N ARG A 196 -9.11 -32.59 6.70
CA ARG A 196 -9.08 -33.90 6.03
C ARG A 196 -10.44 -34.61 5.98
N LEU A 197 -11.50 -34.03 6.56
CA LEU A 197 -12.81 -34.67 6.77
C LEU A 197 -14.04 -33.92 6.21
N ALA A 198 -13.93 -32.69 5.67
CA ALA A 198 -15.08 -31.94 5.13
C ALA A 198 -14.65 -30.86 4.12
N GLY A 199 -15.51 -30.53 3.14
CA GLY A 199 -15.32 -29.42 2.19
C GLY A 199 -16.21 -28.21 2.52
N PHE A 200 -15.73 -26.99 2.28
CA PHE A 200 -16.40 -25.73 2.59
C PHE A 200 -17.63 -25.50 1.73
N LEU A 201 -17.49 -25.78 0.43
CA LEU A 201 -18.52 -25.55 -0.58
C LEU A 201 -19.76 -26.42 -0.33
N ASP A 202 -19.57 -27.62 0.24
CA ASP A 202 -20.68 -28.50 0.64
C ASP A 202 -21.55 -27.87 1.75
N VAL A 203 -20.99 -26.96 2.57
CA VAL A 203 -21.72 -26.23 3.62
C VAL A 203 -22.53 -25.07 3.04
N LEU A 204 -22.03 -24.42 1.97
CA LEU A 204 -22.65 -23.26 1.34
C LEU A 204 -23.72 -23.64 0.29
N ASP A 205 -23.54 -24.76 -0.43
CA ASP A 205 -24.50 -25.23 -1.45
C ASP A 205 -25.89 -25.62 -0.89
N ASP A 206 -25.97 -25.94 0.41
CA ASP A 206 -27.24 -26.30 1.08
C ASP A 206 -28.00 -25.08 1.64
N VAL A 207 -27.43 -23.87 1.54
CA VAL A 207 -28.07 -22.59 1.89
C VAL A 207 -28.80 -22.04 0.66
N ARG A 208 -29.94 -22.66 0.35
CA ARG A 208 -30.82 -22.24 -0.74
C ARG A 208 -31.52 -20.92 -0.36
N ASP A 209 -31.08 -19.84 -1.00
CA ASP A 209 -31.40 -18.41 -0.83
C ASP A 209 -30.52 -17.69 0.23
N PRO A 210 -29.49 -16.93 -0.20
CA PRO A 210 -28.66 -16.16 0.72
C PRO A 210 -29.48 -14.98 1.30
N PRO A 211 -29.48 -14.78 2.63
CA PRO A 211 -30.12 -13.63 3.26
C PRO A 211 -29.41 -12.32 2.89
N GLU A 212 -30.12 -11.20 3.02
CA GLU A 212 -29.63 -9.86 2.63
C GLU A 212 -28.42 -9.37 3.45
N ASN A 213 -28.08 -10.03 4.57
CA ASN A 213 -26.88 -9.76 5.37
C ASN A 213 -26.09 -11.05 5.64
N PHE A 214 -24.78 -11.01 5.43
CA PHE A 214 -23.84 -12.11 5.70
C PHE A 214 -23.85 -12.59 7.16
N LEU A 215 -24.01 -11.69 8.12
CA LEU A 215 -24.10 -12.03 9.54
C LEU A 215 -25.32 -12.92 9.88
N ASP A 216 -26.43 -12.78 9.14
CA ASP A 216 -27.65 -13.57 9.37
C ASP A 216 -27.48 -15.05 8.99
N ILE A 217 -26.50 -15.38 8.14
CA ILE A 217 -26.15 -16.77 7.78
C ILE A 217 -25.61 -17.50 9.02
N PHE A 218 -24.81 -16.82 9.84
CA PHE A 218 -24.06 -17.39 10.97
C PHE A 218 -24.75 -17.20 12.31
N GLU A 219 -25.70 -16.26 12.42
CA GLU A 219 -26.58 -16.12 13.59
C GLU A 219 -27.75 -17.12 13.57
N SER A 220 -27.93 -17.89 12.49
CA SER A 220 -28.96 -18.93 12.46
C SER A 220 -28.54 -20.12 13.34
N ASP A 221 -29.43 -20.52 14.26
CA ASP A 221 -29.23 -21.68 15.14
C ASP A 221 -28.91 -22.98 14.37
N ASP A 222 -29.31 -23.06 13.09
CA ASP A 222 -29.09 -24.19 12.18
C ASP A 222 -27.65 -24.26 11.63
N LEU A 223 -27.00 -23.13 11.36
CA LEU A 223 -25.62 -23.11 10.83
C LEU A 223 -24.58 -23.33 11.94
N SER A 224 -24.83 -22.81 13.14
CA SER A 224 -24.07 -23.13 14.36
C SER A 224 -24.06 -24.64 14.65
N GLU A 225 -25.22 -25.31 14.51
CA GLU A 225 -25.35 -26.76 14.69
C GLU A 225 -24.69 -27.56 13.55
N LYS A 226 -24.62 -27.02 12.32
CA LYS A 226 -23.99 -27.63 11.14
C LYS A 226 -22.47 -27.40 11.05
N LEU A 227 -21.97 -26.22 11.42
CA LEU A 227 -20.54 -25.91 11.60
C LEU A 227 -19.92 -26.75 12.73
N ASN A 228 -20.74 -27.13 13.73
CA ASN A 228 -20.38 -28.14 14.73
C ASN A 228 -20.06 -29.52 14.12
N ARG A 229 -20.47 -29.79 12.86
CA ARG A 229 -20.14 -31.00 12.10
C ARG A 229 -18.96 -30.83 11.13
N SER A 230 -18.47 -29.61 10.91
CA SER A 230 -17.31 -29.29 10.03
C SER A 230 -16.26 -28.43 10.73
N GLY A 231 -15.96 -28.77 12.00
CA GLY A 231 -15.28 -27.91 13.00
C GLY A 231 -14.03 -27.12 12.56
N ALA A 232 -13.33 -27.49 11.49
CA ALA A 232 -12.26 -26.67 10.91
C ALA A 232 -12.77 -25.29 10.44
N TYR A 233 -13.89 -25.24 9.72
CA TYR A 233 -14.40 -23.99 9.16
C TYR A 233 -14.96 -23.05 10.23
N ALA A 234 -15.59 -23.61 11.26
CA ALA A 234 -16.08 -22.86 12.40
C ALA A 234 -14.93 -22.20 13.18
N GLU A 235 -13.88 -22.97 13.45
CA GLU A 235 -12.70 -22.50 14.16
C GLU A 235 -11.90 -21.50 13.34
N TRP A 236 -11.73 -21.73 12.04
CA TRP A 236 -11.11 -20.78 11.12
C TRP A 236 -11.88 -19.46 11.09
N PHE A 237 -13.21 -19.49 10.96
CA PHE A 237 -14.05 -18.30 10.96
C PHE A 237 -13.87 -17.47 12.24
N GLU A 238 -13.88 -18.11 13.40
CA GLU A 238 -13.72 -17.40 14.68
C GLU A 238 -12.37 -16.68 14.80
N LEU A 239 -11.32 -17.22 14.16
CA LEU A 239 -9.99 -16.61 14.15
C LEU A 239 -9.94 -15.39 13.21
N VAL A 240 -10.57 -15.46 12.04
CA VAL A 240 -10.39 -14.49 10.94
C VAL A 240 -11.52 -13.48 10.76
N LYS A 241 -12.65 -13.64 11.45
CA LYS A 241 -13.78 -12.69 11.39
C LYS A 241 -13.35 -11.28 11.84
N PRO A 242 -14.12 -10.22 11.50
CA PRO A 242 -13.85 -8.87 11.99
C PRO A 242 -13.66 -8.82 13.52
N GLY A 243 -12.54 -8.28 13.96
CA GLY A 243 -12.14 -8.24 15.39
C GLY A 243 -11.72 -9.59 15.99
N GLY A 244 -11.59 -10.63 15.16
CA GLY A 244 -10.99 -11.91 15.51
C GLY A 244 -9.49 -11.78 15.73
N GLU A 245 -8.88 -12.81 16.32
CA GLU A 245 -7.46 -12.78 16.69
C GLU A 245 -6.52 -12.61 15.49
N TRP A 246 -6.93 -13.08 14.31
CA TRP A 246 -6.17 -12.98 13.06
C TRP A 246 -6.70 -11.88 12.12
N ASP A 247 -7.55 -10.97 12.63
CA ASP A 247 -7.92 -9.73 11.93
C ASP A 247 -6.99 -8.59 12.36
N HIS A 248 -5.84 -8.49 11.68
CA HIS A 248 -4.74 -7.59 12.09
C HIS A 248 -4.98 -6.13 11.73
N LYS A 249 -6.09 -5.79 11.08
CA LYS A 249 -6.37 -4.46 10.51
C LYS A 249 -6.20 -3.34 11.53
N SER A 250 -6.71 -3.50 12.75
CA SER A 250 -6.54 -2.48 13.81
C SER A 250 -5.10 -2.35 14.28
N TRP A 251 -4.36 -3.45 14.37
CA TRP A 251 -2.97 -3.41 14.82
C TRP A 251 -2.06 -2.78 13.77
N ILE A 252 -2.31 -3.03 12.49
CA ILE A 252 -1.59 -2.38 11.39
C ILE A 252 -1.82 -0.86 11.44
N LEU A 253 -3.06 -0.41 11.67
CA LEU A 253 -3.36 1.01 11.83
C LEU A 253 -2.64 1.63 13.05
N ASP A 254 -2.54 0.89 14.17
CA ASP A 254 -1.77 1.34 15.35
C ASP A 254 -0.25 1.43 15.10
N MET A 255 0.24 0.75 14.05
CA MET A 255 1.65 0.78 13.63
C MET A 255 1.95 1.90 12.62
N THR A 256 0.91 2.50 12.03
CA THR A 256 1.03 3.62 11.11
C THR A 256 0.81 4.96 11.82
N VAL A 257 1.42 6.04 11.34
CA VAL A 257 1.19 7.38 11.92
C VAL A 257 -0.15 7.95 11.42
N GLU A 258 -0.94 8.52 12.34
CA GLU A 258 -2.25 9.13 12.06
C GLU A 258 -3.26 8.15 11.43
N ASP A 259 -4.09 8.61 10.49
CA ASP A 259 -5.10 7.80 9.78
C ASP A 259 -4.53 7.18 8.49
N ASN A 260 -3.22 6.88 8.45
CA ASN A 260 -2.57 6.32 7.27
C ASN A 260 -3.13 4.92 6.98
N THR A 261 -3.88 4.82 5.88
CA THR A 261 -4.48 3.56 5.42
C THR A 261 -3.66 2.89 4.32
N ALA A 262 -2.44 3.37 4.05
CA ALA A 262 -1.52 2.76 3.11
C ALA A 262 -0.05 3.07 3.47
N THR A 263 0.85 2.13 3.19
CA THR A 263 2.29 2.29 3.43
C THR A 263 3.08 2.33 2.11
N PRO A 264 3.94 3.34 1.89
CA PRO A 264 4.81 3.40 0.71
C PRO A 264 5.74 2.19 0.62
N ILE A 265 5.85 1.58 -0.56
CA ILE A 265 6.69 0.41 -0.78
C ILE A 265 8.10 0.86 -1.21
N PRO A 266 9.16 0.54 -0.44
CA PRO A 266 10.52 0.95 -0.76
C PRO A 266 10.95 0.45 -2.14
N GLY A 267 11.53 1.35 -2.93
CA GLY A 267 12.02 1.06 -4.28
C GLY A 267 10.95 1.07 -5.38
N THR A 268 9.72 1.52 -5.07
CA THR A 268 8.62 1.64 -6.04
C THR A 268 7.91 2.98 -5.91
N SER A 269 7.05 3.31 -6.89
CA SER A 269 6.14 4.47 -6.85
C SER A 269 4.74 4.07 -6.37
N GLY A 270 4.59 3.06 -5.50
CA GLY A 270 3.28 2.60 -5.05
C GLY A 270 3.20 2.41 -3.54
N GLU A 271 1.97 2.43 -3.04
CA GLU A 271 1.64 2.16 -1.64
C GLU A 271 0.73 0.94 -1.54
N ILE A 272 0.91 0.15 -0.48
CA ILE A 272 0.04 -0.99 -0.18
C ILE A 272 -0.94 -0.59 0.91
N ARG A 273 -2.24 -0.81 0.67
CA ARG A 273 -3.27 -0.46 1.65
C ARG A 273 -3.16 -1.36 2.90
N TYR A 274 -3.53 -0.82 4.05
CA TYR A 274 -3.39 -1.51 5.34
C TYR A 274 -4.20 -2.82 5.42
N ASP A 275 -5.38 -2.85 4.79
CA ASP A 275 -6.29 -3.99 4.73
C ASP A 275 -5.71 -5.15 3.91
N MET A 276 -4.90 -4.86 2.89
CA MET A 276 -4.30 -5.86 2.00
C MET A 276 -3.38 -6.82 2.75
N TRP A 277 -2.66 -6.34 3.75
CA TRP A 277 -1.76 -7.19 4.53
C TRP A 277 -2.50 -8.32 5.26
N SER A 278 -3.67 -8.04 5.85
CA SER A 278 -4.49 -9.08 6.49
C SER A 278 -5.02 -10.09 5.46
N ASN A 279 -5.34 -9.65 4.24
CA ASN A 279 -5.80 -10.54 3.18
C ASN A 279 -4.67 -11.44 2.63
N ILE A 280 -3.44 -10.91 2.54
CA ILE A 280 -2.24 -11.71 2.23
C ILE A 280 -2.02 -12.78 3.31
N HIS A 281 -2.12 -12.41 4.59
CA HIS A 281 -2.03 -13.35 5.69
C HIS A 281 -3.11 -14.44 5.63
N TYR A 282 -4.36 -14.05 5.37
CA TYR A 282 -5.50 -14.96 5.24
C TYR A 282 -5.24 -16.03 4.17
N GLY A 283 -4.78 -15.62 2.99
CA GLY A 283 -4.38 -16.54 1.93
C GLY A 283 -3.25 -17.48 2.36
N TYR A 284 -2.17 -16.92 2.91
CA TYR A 284 -0.98 -17.69 3.29
C TYR A 284 -1.27 -18.74 4.38
N VAL A 285 -1.84 -18.31 5.51
CA VAL A 285 -2.11 -19.20 6.65
C VAL A 285 -3.28 -20.14 6.35
N GLY A 286 -4.23 -19.74 5.50
CA GLY A 286 -5.32 -20.60 5.06
C GLY A 286 -4.82 -21.82 4.30
N ARG A 287 -3.80 -21.64 3.46
CA ARG A 287 -3.15 -22.75 2.75
C ARG A 287 -2.38 -23.66 3.70
N GLU A 288 -1.67 -23.10 4.68
CA GLU A 288 -1.04 -23.88 5.73
C GLU A 288 -2.07 -24.69 6.54
N ALA A 289 -3.22 -24.09 6.86
CA ALA A 289 -4.33 -24.74 7.57
C ALA A 289 -5.02 -25.84 6.75
N GLY A 290 -4.68 -25.98 5.46
CA GLY A 290 -5.18 -27.05 4.58
C GLY A 290 -6.46 -26.70 3.82
N PHE A 291 -6.88 -25.44 3.79
CA PHE A 291 -8.03 -25.00 3.00
C PHE A 291 -7.70 -24.94 1.51
N SER A 292 -8.68 -25.23 0.64
CA SER A 292 -8.53 -25.13 -0.81
C SER A 292 -8.44 -23.66 -1.26
N ALA A 293 -7.92 -23.38 -2.46
CA ALA A 293 -7.93 -22.02 -3.01
C ALA A 293 -9.37 -21.52 -3.20
N ASP A 294 -10.26 -22.40 -3.66
CA ASP A 294 -11.70 -22.09 -3.80
C ASP A 294 -12.34 -21.76 -2.44
N ASP A 295 -11.96 -22.47 -1.37
CA ASP A 295 -12.47 -22.21 -0.02
C ASP A 295 -12.07 -20.81 0.45
N LEU A 296 -10.82 -20.41 0.24
CA LEU A 296 -10.27 -19.13 0.69
C LEU A 296 -10.83 -17.96 -0.12
N HIS A 297 -10.94 -18.10 -1.43
CA HIS A 297 -11.58 -17.09 -2.27
C HIS A 297 -13.07 -16.92 -1.93
N THR A 298 -13.78 -18.04 -1.75
CA THR A 298 -15.18 -18.02 -1.33
C THR A 298 -15.33 -17.36 0.04
N GLY A 299 -14.47 -17.70 1.01
CA GLY A 299 -14.48 -17.09 2.34
C GLY A 299 -14.23 -15.58 2.33
N ALA A 300 -13.33 -15.11 1.47
CA ALA A 300 -13.06 -13.69 1.28
C ALA A 300 -14.25 -12.94 0.62
N ASP A 301 -14.82 -13.48 -0.47
CA ASP A 301 -15.99 -12.90 -1.14
C ASP A 301 -17.17 -12.73 -0.18
N VAL A 302 -17.32 -13.75 0.67
CA VAL A 302 -18.37 -13.86 1.66
C VAL A 302 -18.19 -12.82 2.79
N ALA A 303 -16.96 -12.56 3.23
CA ALA A 303 -16.64 -11.47 4.17
C ALA A 303 -16.85 -10.06 3.55
N ASP A 304 -16.46 -9.87 2.30
CA ASP A 304 -16.64 -8.61 1.56
C ASP A 304 -18.12 -8.27 1.37
N TYR A 305 -18.92 -9.24 0.93
CA TYR A 305 -20.37 -9.07 0.82
C TYR A 305 -21.00 -8.69 2.15
N GLY A 306 -20.51 -9.25 3.25
CA GLY A 306 -21.03 -8.95 4.58
C GLY A 306 -20.71 -7.59 5.14
N THR A 307 -19.58 -7.03 4.74
CA THR A 307 -19.11 -5.74 5.24
C THR A 307 -19.46 -4.59 4.30
N GLN A 308 -19.49 -4.84 2.99
CA GLN A 308 -19.60 -3.81 1.94
C GLN A 308 -20.74 -4.04 0.95
N GLY A 309 -21.37 -5.23 0.92
CA GLY A 309 -22.45 -5.56 0.00
C GLY A 309 -22.01 -5.91 -1.44
N HIS A 310 -20.71 -6.05 -1.68
CA HIS A 310 -20.09 -6.47 -2.93
C HIS A 310 -18.68 -7.03 -2.65
N THR A 311 -18.12 -7.82 -3.57
CA THR A 311 -16.74 -8.34 -3.54
C THR A 311 -15.72 -7.28 -4.00
N ASP A 312 -14.55 -7.20 -3.38
CA ASP A 312 -13.43 -6.36 -3.85
C ASP A 312 -12.39 -7.22 -4.61
N PRO A 313 -12.16 -6.97 -5.92
CA PRO A 313 -11.10 -7.64 -6.68
C PRO A 313 -9.69 -7.46 -6.08
N ALA A 314 -9.44 -6.38 -5.35
CA ALA A 314 -8.16 -6.17 -4.66
C ALA A 314 -7.98 -7.19 -3.52
N ASP A 315 -9.03 -7.46 -2.75
CA ASP A 315 -9.02 -8.42 -1.64
C ASP A 315 -8.76 -9.83 -2.18
N GLN A 316 -9.43 -10.21 -3.26
CA GLN A 316 -9.21 -11.49 -3.94
C GLN A 316 -7.76 -11.64 -4.45
N ALA A 317 -7.19 -10.58 -5.01
CA ALA A 317 -5.81 -10.61 -5.47
C ALA A 317 -4.79 -10.66 -4.31
N ALA A 318 -5.06 -9.99 -3.19
CA ALA A 318 -4.23 -10.07 -2.00
C ALA A 318 -4.27 -11.48 -1.38
N VAL A 319 -5.45 -12.11 -1.32
CA VAL A 319 -5.59 -13.52 -0.90
C VAL A 319 -4.80 -14.44 -1.82
N GLN A 320 -4.95 -14.28 -3.15
CA GLN A 320 -4.19 -15.09 -4.10
C GLN A 320 -2.68 -14.92 -3.93
N PHE A 321 -2.20 -13.69 -3.77
CA PHE A 321 -0.78 -13.42 -3.53
C PHE A 321 -0.26 -14.12 -2.26
N GLY A 322 -1.05 -14.14 -1.19
CA GLY A 322 -0.75 -14.91 0.02
C GLY A 322 -0.65 -16.42 -0.21
N MET A 323 -1.57 -16.98 -1.02
CA MET A 323 -1.53 -18.40 -1.39
C MET A 323 -0.29 -18.75 -2.22
N ASP A 324 0.05 -17.89 -3.19
CA ASP A 324 1.23 -18.06 -4.05
C ASP A 324 2.53 -17.99 -3.23
N LEU A 325 2.59 -17.08 -2.25
CA LEU A 325 3.69 -17.01 -1.29
C LEU A 325 3.85 -18.32 -0.52
N HIS A 326 2.77 -18.91 -0.04
CA HIS A 326 2.81 -20.18 0.71
C HIS A 326 3.29 -21.34 -0.16
N GLU A 327 2.77 -21.44 -1.39
CA GLU A 327 3.16 -22.50 -2.32
C GLU A 327 4.64 -22.43 -2.69
N LYS A 328 5.18 -21.22 -2.81
CA LYS A 328 6.59 -20.98 -3.14
C LYS A 328 7.51 -21.06 -1.92
N TYR A 329 7.04 -20.61 -0.77
CA TYR A 329 7.80 -20.48 0.47
C TYR A 329 6.96 -20.93 1.65
N GLY A 330 7.24 -22.12 2.19
CA GLY A 330 6.66 -22.55 3.45
C GLY A 330 7.16 -21.72 4.65
N PRO A 331 6.54 -21.88 5.84
CA PRO A 331 6.79 -21.03 7.03
C PRO A 331 8.20 -21.14 7.64
N ASP A 332 9.02 -22.09 7.18
CA ASP A 332 10.43 -22.19 7.56
C ASP A 332 11.37 -21.40 6.63
N ALA A 333 10.88 -21.01 5.45
CA ALA A 333 11.64 -20.30 4.43
C ALA A 333 11.20 -18.85 4.24
N LEU A 334 9.97 -18.48 4.61
CA LEU A 334 9.45 -17.12 4.43
C LEU A 334 10.18 -16.12 5.35
N THR A 335 10.67 -15.03 4.76
CA THR A 335 11.27 -13.89 5.47
C THR A 335 10.70 -12.57 4.96
N PRO A 336 10.81 -11.47 5.74
CA PRO A 336 10.35 -10.14 5.30
C PRO A 336 10.95 -9.74 3.94
N GLU A 337 12.24 -10.04 3.72
CA GLU A 337 12.94 -9.73 2.49
C GLU A 337 12.35 -10.48 1.29
N ILE A 338 11.94 -11.75 1.48
CA ILE A 338 11.27 -12.53 0.43
C ILE A 338 9.90 -11.92 0.12
N VAL A 339 9.11 -11.59 1.14
CA VAL A 339 7.79 -10.98 0.94
C VAL A 339 7.92 -9.66 0.18
N GLN A 340 8.86 -8.79 0.55
CA GLN A 340 9.13 -7.55 -0.18
C GLN A 340 9.60 -7.80 -1.62
N GLN A 341 10.49 -8.77 -1.85
CA GLN A 341 10.95 -9.13 -3.18
C GLN A 341 9.80 -9.61 -4.07
N GLU A 342 8.88 -10.42 -3.54
CA GLU A 342 7.72 -10.88 -4.28
C GLU A 342 6.71 -9.75 -4.55
N ILE A 343 6.52 -8.81 -3.61
CA ILE A 343 5.71 -7.61 -3.84
C ILE A 343 6.29 -6.82 -5.02
N ILE A 344 7.62 -6.61 -5.06
CA ILE A 344 8.29 -5.89 -6.13
C ILE A 344 8.23 -6.68 -7.45
N ALA A 345 8.44 -7.99 -7.41
CA ALA A 345 8.42 -8.85 -8.60
C ALA A 345 7.03 -8.92 -9.25
N ASN A 346 5.96 -8.77 -8.47
CA ASN A 346 4.57 -8.81 -8.92
C ASN A 346 3.92 -7.41 -8.92
N TYR A 347 4.72 -6.34 -8.84
CA TYR A 347 4.23 -4.97 -8.64
C TYR A 347 3.15 -4.56 -9.65
N ASP A 348 3.39 -4.78 -10.94
CA ASP A 348 2.44 -4.40 -12.00
C ASP A 348 1.11 -5.15 -11.89
N ASP A 349 1.13 -6.42 -11.48
CA ASP A 349 -0.07 -7.23 -11.28
C ASP A 349 -0.87 -6.73 -10.08
N LEU A 350 -0.18 -6.45 -8.98
CA LEU A 350 -0.77 -5.92 -7.75
C LEU A 350 -1.32 -4.49 -7.93
N VAL A 351 -0.71 -3.68 -8.81
CA VAL A 351 -1.27 -2.38 -9.22
C VAL A 351 -2.54 -2.57 -10.05
N ARG A 352 -2.52 -3.50 -11.02
CA ARG A 352 -3.69 -3.76 -11.87
C ARG A 352 -4.88 -4.30 -11.11
N SER A 353 -4.66 -5.07 -10.04
CA SER A 353 -5.71 -5.61 -9.19
C SER A 353 -6.19 -4.64 -8.11
N GLY A 354 -5.49 -3.54 -7.87
CA GLY A 354 -5.86 -2.53 -6.86
C GLY A 354 -5.35 -2.81 -5.45
N VAL A 355 -4.48 -3.82 -5.29
CA VAL A 355 -3.75 -4.10 -4.04
C VAL A 355 -2.73 -3.01 -3.74
N ILE A 356 -1.99 -2.61 -4.78
CA ILE A 356 -1.08 -1.47 -4.74
C ILE A 356 -1.75 -0.29 -5.43
N ARG A 357 -1.76 0.85 -4.74
CA ARG A 357 -2.13 2.12 -5.37
C ARG A 357 -0.86 2.75 -5.96
N PRO A 358 -0.83 3.00 -7.28
CA PRO A 358 0.25 3.79 -7.86
C PRO A 358 0.12 5.23 -7.34
N MET A 359 1.22 5.80 -6.86
CA MET A 359 1.33 7.17 -6.36
C MET A 359 1.65 8.17 -7.47
#